data_AF-A0A8X8ZI27-F1
#
_entry.id   AF-A0A8X8ZI27-F1
#
_cell.length_a   1.000
_cell.length_b   1.000
_cell.length_c   1.000
_cell.angle_alpha   90.00
_cell.angle_beta   90.00
_cell.angle_gamma   90.00
#
_symmetry.space_group_name_H-M   'P 1'
#
loop_
_entity.id
_entity.type
_entity.pdbx_description
1 polymer ?
#
loop_
_entity_poly.entity_id
_entity_poly.type
_entity_poly.pdbx_seq_one_letter_code
_entity_poly.pdbx_strand_id
1 'polypeptide(L)'
;MRSITISSSNGGGNGNGSGDLMKIKVAARHISYRTLFHSILILAFLLPFVFILTALVTLEDCLGRRLGPKLLGRSNDSGRMVKDFVKILNQVNSEKVPDTLKIPETYNQLLSEMKNNKYSSKDFALILKGMVERSEREIRQSRFAELMNKHFAASAIPKSIHCLSLRLTDEYSSNAHARRQLPAPELLPLLSDNSYHHFVLSTDNILAAAVVVTSAVQTSAHPEKIVFHVITDKKTYAGMHSWFALHPLPPAIVEVKGVHHFDWLTRENVPVLEAVENHYGIRNYYHGNHIAGANLSDTTPRTFASKLQARSPKYISLLNHLRIYLPELFPNLDKVVFLDDDVVIQRDLSPLWEIDLDGKVNGAVETCKGEDEWVMSKRVRNYFNFSHPLIAKNLNPDDCAWAYGMNIFDLHQWRKTNIRDTYHSWLKESLLLP
;
A
#
# COMPACT_ATOMS: atom_id res chain seq x y z
N MET A 1 -21.77 44.44 21.80
CA MET A 1 -23.19 44.42 21.36
C MET A 1 -23.44 43.18 20.51
N ARG A 2 -24.67 42.62 20.56
CA ARG A 2 -25.15 41.24 20.24
C ARG A 2 -25.16 40.35 21.51
N SER A 3 -26.26 40.18 22.28
CA SER A 3 -27.62 39.60 22.05
C SER A 3 -27.55 38.10 21.70
N ILE A 4 -28.20 37.14 22.38
CA ILE A 4 -29.64 36.83 22.60
C ILE A 4 -29.70 35.70 23.67
N THR A 5 -30.36 35.81 24.83
CA THR A 5 -31.77 35.44 25.20
C THR A 5 -32.23 34.01 24.89
N ILE A 6 -32.47 33.21 25.94
CA ILE A 6 -33.14 31.90 25.90
C ILE A 6 -34.57 32.05 26.43
N SER A 7 -35.51 31.46 25.69
CA SER A 7 -36.95 31.48 25.89
C SER A 7 -37.46 30.50 26.94
N SER A 8 -38.54 30.92 27.60
CA SER A 8 -39.41 30.19 28.52
C SER A 8 -40.40 29.25 27.83
N SER A 9 -40.83 28.20 28.53
CA SER A 9 -42.15 27.59 28.36
C SER A 9 -42.73 27.23 29.73
N ASN A 10 -43.96 27.66 29.99
CA ASN A 10 -44.65 27.62 31.27
C ASN A 10 -46.05 26.99 31.10
N GLY A 11 -46.58 26.44 32.19
CA GLY A 11 -48.02 26.17 32.43
C GLY A 11 -48.49 24.77 32.07
N GLY A 12 -49.31 24.07 32.84
CA GLY A 12 -49.96 24.24 34.15
C GLY A 12 -50.36 22.81 34.62
N GLY A 13 -50.98 22.50 35.74
CA GLY A 13 -51.64 23.19 36.83
C GLY A 13 -52.30 22.11 37.73
N ASN A 14 -52.88 22.56 38.85
CA ASN A 14 -53.74 21.86 39.83
C ASN A 14 -53.12 20.97 40.92
N GLY A 15 -53.45 21.32 42.17
CA GLY A 15 -53.78 20.32 43.20
C GLY A 15 -53.40 20.63 44.65
N ASN A 16 -54.15 21.52 45.31
CA ASN A 16 -54.37 21.72 46.76
C ASN A 16 -53.65 20.82 47.81
N GLY A 17 -53.13 21.45 48.88
CA GLY A 17 -52.82 20.76 50.14
C GLY A 17 -52.20 21.62 51.24
N SER A 18 -53.07 22.27 52.02
CA SER A 18 -52.90 22.97 53.31
C SER A 18 -51.74 22.54 54.24
N GLY A 19 -51.14 23.49 54.98
CA GLY A 19 -50.30 23.15 56.14
C GLY A 19 -49.40 24.27 56.72
N ASP A 20 -50.03 25.29 57.32
CA ASP A 20 -49.56 26.14 58.44
C ASP A 20 -48.10 26.64 58.58
N LEU A 21 -47.97 27.97 58.54
CA LEU A 21 -46.79 28.78 58.87
C LEU A 21 -46.73 29.05 60.39
N MET A 22 -45.89 28.30 61.11
CA MET A 22 -45.63 28.53 62.53
C MET A 22 -44.69 29.73 62.72
N LYS A 23 -45.25 30.87 63.16
CA LYS A 23 -44.51 32.06 63.61
C LYS A 23 -43.62 31.73 64.81
N ILE A 24 -42.30 31.73 64.62
CA ILE A 24 -41.33 31.70 65.73
C ILE A 24 -41.12 33.12 66.25
N LYS A 25 -41.58 33.36 67.48
CA LYS A 25 -41.34 34.56 68.28
C LYS A 25 -39.86 34.55 68.70
N VAL A 26 -39.02 35.37 68.07
CA VAL A 26 -37.63 35.57 68.52
C VAL A 26 -37.64 36.52 69.72
N ALA A 27 -37.41 35.97 70.91
CA ALA A 27 -37.08 36.74 72.09
C ALA A 27 -35.65 37.29 71.92
N ALA A 28 -35.49 38.60 71.91
CA ALA A 28 -34.19 39.25 71.94
C ALA A 28 -33.51 38.96 73.29
N ARG A 29 -32.59 37.98 73.32
CA ARG A 29 -31.67 37.79 74.45
C ARG A 29 -30.44 38.66 74.20
N HIS A 30 -30.21 39.61 75.10
CA HIS A 30 -28.95 40.35 75.21
C HIS A 30 -27.78 39.36 75.32
N ILE A 31 -27.01 39.21 74.24
CA ILE A 31 -25.75 38.47 74.26
C ILE A 31 -24.73 39.38 74.95
N SER A 32 -24.20 38.92 76.09
CA SER A 32 -23.14 39.61 76.81
C SER A 32 -21.91 39.75 75.90
N TYR A 33 -21.36 40.97 75.79
CA TYR A 33 -20.17 41.27 74.98
C TYR A 33 -18.98 40.35 75.32
N ARG A 34 -18.96 39.82 76.55
CA ARG A 34 -17.91 38.91 77.05
C ARG A 34 -17.95 37.52 76.40
N THR A 35 -19.12 36.96 76.10
CA THR A 35 -19.23 35.68 75.38
C THR A 35 -18.96 35.85 73.89
N LEU A 36 -19.33 36.98 73.31
CA LEU A 36 -19.01 37.32 71.90
C LEU A 36 -17.51 37.45 71.68
N PHE A 37 -16.80 38.11 72.61
CA PHE A 37 -15.34 38.24 72.56
C PHE A 37 -14.62 36.88 72.61
N HIS A 38 -14.98 35.99 73.53
CA HIS A 38 -14.38 34.65 73.60
C HIS A 38 -14.73 33.79 72.39
N SER A 39 -15.93 33.93 71.82
CA SER A 39 -16.34 33.21 70.61
C SER A 39 -15.48 33.64 69.41
N ILE A 40 -15.27 34.95 69.23
CA ILE A 40 -14.43 35.50 68.16
C ILE A 40 -12.97 35.08 68.34
N LEU A 41 -12.47 35.06 69.59
CA LEU A 41 -11.09 34.67 69.88
C LEU A 41 -10.82 33.19 69.62
N ILE A 42 -11.79 32.32 69.95
CA ILE A 42 -11.74 30.88 69.60
C ILE A 42 -11.80 30.70 68.08
N LEU A 43 -12.69 31.43 67.39
CA LEU A 43 -12.80 31.36 65.93
C LEU A 43 -11.51 31.82 65.23
N ALA A 44 -10.89 32.89 65.73
CA ALA A 44 -9.63 33.43 65.22
C ALA A 44 -8.44 32.46 65.41
N PHE A 45 -8.49 31.58 66.41
CA PHE A 45 -7.47 30.56 66.64
C PHE A 45 -7.72 29.28 65.84
N LEU A 46 -8.98 28.89 65.65
CA LEU A 46 -9.34 27.64 64.96
C LEU A 46 -9.37 27.78 63.43
N LEU A 47 -9.79 28.94 62.90
CA LEU A 47 -9.88 29.16 61.45
C LEU A 47 -8.55 28.98 60.71
N PRO A 48 -7.40 29.49 61.20
CA PRO A 48 -6.10 29.25 60.57
C PRO A 48 -5.74 27.76 60.54
N PHE A 49 -6.06 27.01 61.59
CA PHE A 49 -5.80 25.56 61.65
C PHE A 49 -6.66 24.79 60.65
N VAL A 50 -7.94 25.13 60.52
CA VAL A 50 -8.83 24.51 59.53
C VAL A 50 -8.40 24.86 58.11
N PHE A 51 -7.98 26.10 57.86
CA PHE A 51 -7.46 26.53 56.57
C PHE A 51 -6.14 25.84 56.20
N ILE A 52 -5.20 25.70 57.14
CA ILE A 52 -3.96 24.96 56.92
C ILE A 52 -4.25 23.48 56.65
N LEU A 53 -5.15 22.85 57.43
CA LEU A 53 -5.50 21.44 57.25
C LEU A 53 -6.14 21.18 55.88
N THR A 54 -7.07 22.05 55.46
CA THR A 54 -7.73 21.94 54.14
C THR A 54 -6.77 22.25 52.99
N ALA A 55 -5.87 23.22 53.15
CA ALA A 55 -4.81 23.49 52.18
C ALA A 55 -3.85 22.30 52.04
N LEU A 56 -3.52 21.61 53.14
CA LEU A 56 -2.60 20.46 53.13
C LEU A 56 -3.24 19.22 52.49
N VAL A 57 -4.53 18.95 52.77
CA VAL A 57 -5.30 17.87 52.12
C VAL A 57 -5.51 18.12 50.63
N THR A 58 -5.74 19.38 50.23
CA THR A 58 -5.91 19.73 48.80
C THR A 58 -4.59 19.73 48.03
N LEU A 59 -3.45 20.00 48.68
CA LEU A 59 -2.12 19.87 48.06
C LEU A 59 -1.69 18.40 47.88
N GLU A 60 -2.13 17.49 48.76
CA GLU A 60 -1.77 16.05 48.72
C GLU A 60 -2.27 15.34 47.45
N ASP A 61 -3.41 15.76 46.89
CA ASP A 61 -3.99 15.15 45.68
C ASP A 61 -3.20 15.47 44.39
N CYS A 62 -2.36 16.51 44.37
CA CYS A 62 -1.59 16.91 43.18
C CYS A 62 -0.18 16.31 43.08
N LEU A 63 0.40 15.79 44.16
CA LEU A 63 1.84 15.43 44.20
C LEU A 63 2.15 13.93 44.39
N GLY A 64 1.15 13.05 44.43
CA GLY A 64 1.32 11.60 44.26
C GLY A 64 2.31 10.90 45.22
N ARG A 65 2.69 11.54 46.33
CA ARG A 65 3.60 10.98 47.36
C ARG A 65 2.91 11.01 48.72
N ARG A 66 2.40 9.85 49.16
CA ARG A 66 1.89 9.63 50.51
C ARG A 66 3.03 9.66 51.54
N LEU A 67 3.13 10.74 52.29
CA LEU A 67 3.87 10.79 53.56
C LEU A 67 2.90 11.21 54.68
N GLY A 68 1.90 10.36 54.93
CA GLY A 68 1.06 10.46 56.12
C GLY A 68 1.71 9.79 57.34
N PRO A 69 1.39 10.22 58.58
CA PRO A 69 1.90 9.60 59.80
C PRO A 69 1.44 8.14 59.87
N LYS A 70 2.41 7.22 60.00
CA LYS A 70 2.19 5.78 60.20
C LYS A 70 1.56 5.51 61.58
N LEU A 71 0.25 5.69 61.70
CA LEU A 71 -0.56 5.05 62.74
C LEU A 71 -1.82 4.47 62.10
N LEU A 72 -2.01 3.16 62.30
CA LEU A 72 -2.95 2.25 61.64
C LEU A 72 -2.62 1.90 60.18
N GLY A 73 -1.94 0.76 60.04
CA GLY A 73 -1.58 0.15 58.77
C GLY A 73 -2.80 -0.20 57.92
N ARG A 74 -2.92 0.50 56.79
CA ARG A 74 -3.54 -0.04 55.58
C ARG A 74 -2.44 -0.08 54.52
N SER A 75 -1.75 -1.21 54.47
CA SER A 75 -0.82 -1.55 53.40
C SER A 75 -1.51 -1.28 52.04
N ASN A 76 -0.78 -0.71 51.08
CA ASN A 76 -1.23 -0.61 49.68
C ASN A 76 -1.30 -2.03 49.07
N ASP A 77 -2.30 -2.80 49.47
CA ASP A 77 -2.46 -4.21 49.17
C ASP A 77 -2.74 -4.46 47.67
N SER A 78 -3.41 -3.49 47.02
CA SER A 78 -3.68 -3.51 45.58
C SER A 78 -2.40 -3.50 44.73
N GLY A 79 -1.42 -2.67 45.10
CA GLY A 79 -0.13 -2.62 44.41
C GLY A 79 0.71 -3.89 44.61
N ARG A 80 0.47 -4.63 45.70
CA ARG A 80 1.11 -5.93 45.95
C ARG A 80 0.50 -7.02 45.08
N MET A 81 -0.83 -7.10 45.03
CA MET A 81 -1.55 -8.07 44.18
C MET A 81 -1.22 -7.93 42.70
N VAL A 82 -1.13 -6.70 42.17
CA VAL A 82 -0.75 -6.48 40.75
C VAL A 82 0.68 -6.96 40.48
N LYS A 83 1.63 -6.70 41.39
CA LYS A 83 3.02 -7.18 41.26
C LYS A 83 3.08 -8.71 41.30
N ASP A 84 2.33 -9.33 42.19
CA ASP A 84 2.26 -10.78 42.30
C ASP A 84 1.64 -11.40 41.03
N PHE A 85 0.62 -10.76 40.45
CA PHE A 85 0.02 -11.19 39.19
C PHE A 85 0.99 -11.06 38.00
N VAL A 86 1.70 -9.94 37.88
CA VAL A 86 2.74 -9.75 36.85
C VAL A 86 3.84 -10.82 36.99
N LYS A 87 4.22 -11.17 38.22
CA LYS A 87 5.19 -12.25 38.47
C LYS A 87 4.67 -13.59 37.95
N ILE A 88 3.40 -13.91 38.16
CA ILE A 88 2.76 -15.13 37.64
C ILE A 88 2.70 -15.12 36.11
N LEU A 89 2.32 -14.00 35.49
CA LEU A 89 2.33 -13.87 34.03
C LEU A 89 3.73 -14.13 33.44
N ASN A 90 4.78 -13.59 34.07
CA ASN A 90 6.16 -13.85 33.66
C ASN A 90 6.58 -15.32 33.82
N GLN A 91 6.12 -15.99 34.88
CA GLN A 91 6.37 -17.43 35.08
C GLN A 91 5.69 -18.24 33.97
N VAL A 92 4.42 -17.95 33.70
CA VAL A 92 3.61 -18.65 32.69
C VAL A 92 4.05 -18.33 31.25
N ASN A 93 4.75 -17.22 31.01
CA ASN A 93 5.26 -16.88 29.68
C ASN A 93 6.17 -17.98 29.09
N SER A 94 6.92 -18.70 29.93
CA SER A 94 7.80 -19.80 29.49
C SER A 94 7.12 -21.17 29.43
N GLU A 95 5.91 -21.30 30.00
CA GLU A 95 5.16 -22.56 30.04
C GLU A 95 4.28 -22.71 28.79
N LYS A 96 4.23 -23.90 28.17
CA LYS A 96 3.25 -24.15 27.10
C LYS A 96 1.86 -24.26 27.70
N VAL A 97 0.87 -23.65 27.05
CA VAL A 97 -0.54 -23.83 27.42
C VAL A 97 -0.89 -25.31 27.17
N PRO A 98 -1.38 -26.06 28.18
CA PRO A 98 -1.71 -27.47 28.01
C PRO A 98 -2.87 -27.66 27.02
N ASP A 99 -2.76 -28.64 26.13
CA ASP A 99 -3.81 -28.97 25.13
C ASP A 99 -5.14 -29.41 25.77
N THR A 100 -5.09 -29.88 27.03
CA THR A 100 -6.27 -30.29 27.82
C THR A 100 -7.02 -29.12 28.45
N LEU A 101 -6.43 -27.91 28.44
CA LEU A 101 -7.03 -26.73 29.04
C LEU A 101 -8.08 -26.13 28.09
N LYS A 102 -9.35 -26.06 28.53
CA LYS A 102 -10.40 -25.41 27.76
C LYS A 102 -10.15 -23.90 27.74
N ILE A 103 -9.85 -23.35 26.57
CA ILE A 103 -9.65 -21.91 26.37
C ILE A 103 -11.00 -21.29 25.96
N PRO A 104 -11.59 -20.39 26.76
CA PRO A 104 -12.85 -19.73 26.44
C PRO A 104 -12.79 -19.00 25.11
N GLU A 105 -13.86 -19.02 24.31
CA GLU A 105 -13.91 -18.31 23.01
C GLU A 105 -14.11 -16.80 23.20
N THR A 106 -14.86 -16.40 24.23
CA THR A 106 -15.21 -15.01 24.48
C THR A 106 -14.85 -14.58 25.90
N TYR A 107 -14.71 -13.27 26.09
CA TYR A 107 -14.54 -12.68 27.42
C TYR A 107 -15.71 -13.02 28.37
N ASN A 108 -16.94 -13.06 27.85
CA ASN A 108 -18.12 -13.42 28.63
C ASN A 108 -18.06 -14.87 29.13
N GLN A 109 -17.58 -15.79 28.28
CA GLN A 109 -17.36 -17.18 28.66
C GLN A 109 -16.26 -17.28 29.73
N LEU A 110 -15.13 -16.57 29.57
CA LEU A 110 -14.09 -16.49 30.59
C LEU A 110 -14.67 -16.03 31.93
N LEU A 111 -15.45 -14.95 31.94
CA LEU A 111 -16.09 -14.46 33.17
C LEU A 111 -17.04 -15.48 33.79
N SER A 112 -17.81 -16.20 32.97
CA SER A 112 -18.72 -17.24 33.46
C SER A 112 -17.97 -18.41 34.09
N GLU A 113 -16.87 -18.85 33.47
CA GLU A 113 -16.04 -19.93 33.98
C GLU A 113 -15.33 -19.52 35.28
N MET A 114 -14.83 -18.28 35.35
CA MET A 114 -14.18 -17.74 36.56
C MET A 114 -15.13 -17.55 37.74
N LYS A 115 -16.42 -17.29 37.48
CA LYS A 115 -17.44 -17.19 38.53
C LYS A 115 -17.86 -18.56 39.06
N ASN A 116 -17.95 -19.55 38.17
CA ASN A 116 -18.52 -20.86 38.49
C ASN A 116 -17.49 -21.89 38.97
N ASN A 117 -16.21 -21.69 38.64
CA ASN A 117 -15.12 -22.60 39.00
C ASN A 117 -14.08 -21.90 39.89
N LYS A 118 -13.40 -22.68 40.73
CA LYS A 118 -12.27 -22.20 41.54
C LYS A 118 -10.96 -22.35 40.78
N TYR A 119 -10.62 -21.38 39.93
CA TYR A 119 -9.31 -21.34 39.27
C TYR A 119 -8.25 -20.71 40.16
N SER A 120 -7.01 -21.23 40.11
CA SER A 120 -5.87 -20.55 40.71
C SER A 120 -5.45 -19.35 39.86
N SER A 121 -4.71 -18.40 40.46
CA SER A 121 -4.12 -17.29 39.71
C SER A 121 -3.20 -17.74 38.56
N LYS A 122 -2.60 -18.94 38.69
CA LYS A 122 -1.79 -19.57 37.64
C LYS A 122 -2.66 -20.11 36.50
N ASP A 123 -3.78 -20.76 36.82
CA ASP A 123 -4.72 -21.27 35.80
C ASP A 123 -5.34 -20.12 35.01
N PHE A 124 -5.71 -19.03 35.69
CA PHE A 124 -6.19 -17.82 35.01
C PHE A 124 -5.14 -17.23 34.07
N ALA A 125 -3.88 -17.16 34.49
CA ALA A 125 -2.79 -16.68 33.65
C ALA A 125 -2.55 -17.58 32.43
N LEU A 126 -2.66 -18.91 32.57
CA LEU A 126 -2.57 -19.88 31.46
C LEU A 126 -3.74 -19.75 30.48
N ILE A 127 -4.97 -19.60 30.99
CA ILE A 127 -6.17 -19.40 30.17
C ILE A 127 -6.06 -18.08 29.40
N LEU A 128 -5.68 -16.99 30.07
CA LEU A 128 -5.48 -15.68 29.45
C LEU A 128 -4.40 -15.74 28.37
N LYS A 129 -3.26 -16.39 28.66
CA LYS A 129 -2.21 -16.63 27.67
C LYS A 129 -2.74 -17.37 26.45
N GLY A 130 -3.48 -18.46 26.65
CA GLY A 130 -4.09 -19.23 25.56
C GLY A 130 -5.08 -18.41 24.73
N MET A 131 -5.90 -17.57 25.36
CA MET A 131 -6.82 -16.66 24.65
C MET A 131 -6.07 -15.62 23.82
N VAL A 132 -5.01 -15.01 24.38
CA VAL A 132 -4.17 -14.03 23.68
C VAL A 132 -3.42 -14.68 22.53
N GLU A 133 -2.74 -15.81 22.74
CA GLU A 133 -2.01 -16.54 21.70
C GLU A 133 -2.94 -16.99 20.55
N ARG A 134 -4.18 -17.42 20.87
CA ARG A 134 -5.19 -17.74 19.86
C ARG A 134 -5.59 -16.50 19.08
N SER A 135 -5.90 -15.40 19.76
CA SER A 135 -6.29 -14.14 19.11
C SER A 135 -5.17 -13.58 18.22
N GLU A 136 -3.92 -13.63 18.68
CA GLU A 136 -2.75 -13.24 17.89
C GLU A 136 -2.60 -14.12 16.63
N ARG A 137 -2.83 -15.43 16.75
CA ARG A 137 -2.81 -16.37 15.63
C ARG A 137 -3.90 -16.06 14.61
N GLU A 138 -5.12 -15.81 15.06
CA GLU A 138 -6.26 -15.44 14.20
C GLU A 138 -6.01 -14.11 13.49
N ILE A 139 -5.60 -13.06 14.21
CA ILE A 139 -5.24 -11.75 13.62
C ILE A 139 -4.14 -11.92 12.56
N ARG A 140 -3.13 -12.74 12.84
CA ARG A 140 -2.04 -13.01 11.90
C ARG A 140 -2.56 -13.71 10.63
N GLN A 141 -3.41 -14.73 10.77
CA GLN A 141 -4.04 -15.41 9.63
C GLN A 141 -4.91 -14.46 8.80
N SER A 142 -5.74 -13.65 9.46
CA SER A 142 -6.58 -12.65 8.78
C SER A 142 -5.74 -11.62 8.02
N ARG A 143 -4.61 -11.16 8.56
CA ARG A 143 -3.69 -10.25 7.84
C ARG A 143 -3.10 -10.91 6.59
N PHE A 144 -2.72 -12.17 6.64
CA PHE A 144 -2.24 -12.88 5.45
C PHE A 144 -3.32 -13.04 4.38
N ALA A 145 -4.55 -13.38 4.80
CA ALA A 145 -5.70 -13.46 3.90
C ALA A 145 -6.03 -12.10 3.27
N GLU A 146 -6.02 -11.01 4.05
CA GLU A 146 -6.20 -9.64 3.58
C GLU A 146 -5.18 -9.27 2.50
N LEU A 147 -3.89 -9.46 2.79
CA LEU A 147 -2.80 -9.18 1.84
C LEU A 147 -2.95 -9.97 0.54
N MET A 148 -3.36 -11.23 0.65
CA MET A 148 -3.58 -12.09 -0.52
C MET A 148 -4.78 -11.62 -1.34
N ASN A 149 -5.92 -11.36 -0.70
CA ASN A 149 -7.10 -10.86 -1.38
C ASN A 149 -6.83 -9.52 -2.05
N LYS A 150 -6.05 -8.64 -1.40
CA LYS A 150 -5.60 -7.37 -1.99
C LYS A 150 -4.74 -7.61 -3.23
N HIS A 151 -3.82 -8.56 -3.19
CA HIS A 151 -2.97 -8.91 -4.34
C HIS A 151 -3.80 -9.43 -5.52
N PHE A 152 -4.74 -10.35 -5.27
CA PHE A 152 -5.62 -10.87 -6.32
C PHE A 152 -6.56 -9.80 -6.86
N ALA A 153 -7.17 -8.98 -6.01
CA ALA A 153 -8.04 -7.89 -6.44
C ALA A 153 -7.28 -6.86 -7.31
N ALA A 154 -6.03 -6.57 -6.98
CA ALA A 154 -5.19 -5.65 -7.76
C ALA A 154 -4.69 -6.25 -9.09
N SER A 155 -4.60 -7.57 -9.20
CA SER A 155 -4.07 -8.26 -10.40
C SER A 155 -5.16 -8.85 -11.30
N ALA A 156 -6.40 -8.93 -10.80
CA ALA A 156 -7.52 -9.49 -11.56
C ALA A 156 -7.97 -8.54 -12.67
N ILE A 157 -8.23 -9.10 -13.85
CA ILE A 157 -8.79 -8.36 -14.97
C ILE A 157 -10.30 -8.16 -14.71
N PRO A 158 -10.83 -6.93 -14.71
CA PRO A 158 -12.26 -6.68 -14.58
C PRO A 158 -13.05 -7.40 -15.66
N LYS A 159 -14.22 -7.95 -15.30
CA LYS A 159 -15.08 -8.71 -16.23
C LYS A 159 -15.42 -7.93 -17.50
N SER A 160 -15.68 -6.63 -17.38
CA SER A 160 -15.98 -5.76 -18.52
C SER A 160 -14.84 -5.66 -19.52
N ILE A 161 -13.59 -5.51 -19.04
CA ILE A 161 -12.39 -5.46 -19.88
C ILE A 161 -12.15 -6.83 -20.54
N HIS A 162 -12.36 -7.92 -19.80
CA HIS A 162 -12.27 -9.26 -20.37
C HIS A 162 -13.32 -9.49 -21.48
N CYS A 163 -14.58 -9.09 -21.25
CA CYS A 163 -15.63 -9.15 -22.26
C CYS A 163 -15.31 -8.31 -23.50
N LEU A 164 -14.71 -7.12 -23.34
CA LEU A 164 -14.26 -6.30 -24.46
C LEU A 164 -13.22 -7.04 -25.32
N SER A 165 -12.22 -7.66 -24.69
CA SER A 165 -11.19 -8.44 -25.39
C SER A 165 -11.79 -9.64 -26.15
N LEU A 166 -12.74 -10.36 -25.54
CA LEU A 166 -13.45 -11.46 -26.20
C LEU A 166 -14.27 -10.98 -27.40
N ARG A 167 -15.01 -9.87 -27.25
CA ARG A 167 -15.81 -9.30 -28.33
C ARG A 167 -14.96 -8.83 -29.50
N LEU A 168 -13.84 -8.17 -29.24
CA LEU A 168 -12.93 -7.73 -30.31
C LEU A 168 -12.23 -8.90 -31.01
N THR A 169 -11.98 -9.99 -30.28
CA THR A 169 -11.49 -11.25 -30.87
C THR A 169 -12.56 -11.87 -31.78
N ASP A 170 -13.83 -11.84 -31.37
CA ASP A 170 -14.96 -12.28 -32.22
C ASP A 170 -15.10 -11.42 -33.49
N GLU A 171 -14.97 -10.09 -33.35
CA GLU A 171 -14.89 -9.17 -34.50
C GLU A 171 -13.73 -9.52 -35.43
N TYR A 172 -12.55 -9.86 -34.90
CA TYR A 172 -11.41 -10.27 -35.73
C TYR A 172 -11.77 -11.48 -36.61
N SER A 173 -12.52 -12.44 -36.06
CA SER A 173 -12.89 -13.66 -36.76
C SER A 173 -14.00 -13.44 -37.78
N SER A 174 -14.97 -12.57 -37.48
CA SER A 174 -16.22 -12.44 -38.24
C SER A 174 -16.26 -11.22 -39.17
N ASN A 175 -15.49 -10.17 -38.90
CA ASN A 175 -15.54 -8.89 -39.61
C ASN A 175 -14.28 -8.68 -40.46
N ALA A 176 -14.46 -8.52 -41.78
CA ALA A 176 -13.35 -8.28 -42.70
C ALA A 176 -12.62 -6.95 -42.43
N HIS A 177 -13.35 -5.93 -41.95
CA HIS A 177 -12.77 -4.62 -41.64
C HIS A 177 -11.83 -4.71 -40.42
N ALA A 178 -12.17 -5.55 -39.44
CA ALA A 178 -11.33 -5.80 -38.26
C ALA A 178 -10.00 -6.51 -38.57
N ARG A 179 -9.92 -7.16 -39.74
CA ARG A 179 -8.71 -7.82 -40.28
C ARG A 179 -7.98 -6.99 -41.33
N ARG A 180 -8.39 -5.74 -41.56
CA ARG A 180 -7.69 -4.84 -42.49
C ARG A 180 -6.24 -4.66 -42.03
N GLN A 181 -5.29 -4.80 -42.95
CA GLN A 181 -3.87 -4.63 -42.66
C GLN A 181 -3.58 -3.25 -42.03
N LEU A 182 -2.77 -3.26 -40.97
CA LEU A 182 -2.35 -2.08 -40.22
C LEU A 182 -0.82 -1.92 -40.28
N PRO A 183 -0.30 -0.84 -40.90
CA PRO A 183 -1.02 0.17 -41.69
C PRO A 183 -1.36 -0.34 -43.11
N ALA A 184 -1.98 0.52 -43.92
CA ALA A 184 -2.22 0.21 -45.34
C ALA A 184 -0.88 -0.03 -46.09
N PRO A 185 -0.86 -0.86 -47.15
CA PRO A 185 0.37 -1.24 -47.85
C PRO A 185 1.24 -0.06 -48.31
N GLU A 186 0.62 1.07 -48.67
CA GLU A 186 1.32 2.27 -49.14
C GLU A 186 2.14 2.95 -48.04
N LEU A 187 1.79 2.71 -46.77
CA LEU A 187 2.42 3.32 -45.60
C LEU A 187 3.50 2.42 -44.97
N LEU A 188 3.65 1.17 -45.42
CA LEU A 188 4.64 0.24 -44.88
C LEU A 188 6.09 0.77 -44.91
N PRO A 189 6.55 1.48 -45.97
CA PRO A 189 7.92 2.03 -45.97
C PRO A 189 8.17 3.04 -44.85
N LEU A 190 7.12 3.73 -44.37
CA LEU A 190 7.22 4.76 -43.34
C LEU A 190 7.43 4.17 -41.94
N LEU A 191 7.21 2.87 -41.75
CA LEU A 191 7.44 2.19 -40.47
C LEU A 191 8.92 2.11 -40.07
N SER A 192 9.83 2.45 -40.98
CA SER A 192 11.28 2.47 -40.74
C SER A 192 11.92 3.79 -41.16
N ASP A 193 11.13 4.84 -41.40
CA ASP A 193 11.62 6.15 -41.84
C ASP A 193 11.92 7.04 -40.63
N ASN A 194 13.21 7.25 -40.36
CA ASN A 194 13.69 8.09 -39.25
C ASN A 194 13.28 9.58 -39.32
N SER A 195 12.62 10.04 -40.40
CA SER A 195 12.01 11.37 -40.47
C SER A 195 10.65 11.49 -39.77
N TYR A 196 10.14 10.37 -39.22
CA TYR A 196 8.92 10.27 -38.43
C TYR A 196 9.20 10.09 -36.93
N HIS A 197 8.20 10.41 -36.11
CA HIS A 197 8.22 10.24 -34.67
C HIS A 197 7.68 8.85 -34.30
N HIS A 198 8.60 7.91 -34.09
CA HIS A 198 8.30 6.52 -33.73
C HIS A 198 8.07 6.33 -32.23
N PHE A 199 6.83 6.01 -31.88
CA PHE A 199 6.43 5.63 -30.53
C PHE A 199 6.28 4.12 -30.44
N VAL A 200 6.74 3.54 -29.33
CA VAL A 200 6.60 2.11 -29.05
C VAL A 200 5.77 1.93 -27.78
N LEU A 201 4.77 1.06 -27.87
CA LEU A 201 3.91 0.68 -26.75
C LEU A 201 3.81 -0.85 -26.71
N SER A 202 4.14 -1.45 -25.57
CA SER A 202 4.09 -2.91 -25.38
C SER A 202 3.09 -3.25 -24.28
N THR A 203 1.94 -3.84 -24.62
CA THR A 203 0.86 -4.14 -23.66
C THR A 203 -0.12 -5.21 -24.14
N ASP A 204 -0.73 -5.92 -23.20
CA ASP A 204 -1.88 -6.83 -23.39
C ASP A 204 -3.23 -6.17 -23.01
N ASN A 205 -3.23 -4.88 -22.68
CA ASN A 205 -4.42 -4.12 -22.33
C ASN A 205 -4.88 -3.23 -23.49
N ILE A 206 -5.89 -3.71 -24.22
CA ILE A 206 -6.44 -3.03 -25.41
C ILE A 206 -6.97 -1.62 -25.07
N LEU A 207 -7.65 -1.46 -23.93
CA LEU A 207 -8.20 -0.16 -23.55
C LEU A 207 -7.11 0.84 -23.21
N ALA A 208 -6.09 0.39 -22.47
CA ALA A 208 -4.93 1.21 -22.14
C ALA A 208 -4.20 1.65 -23.42
N ALA A 209 -3.96 0.72 -24.34
CA ALA A 209 -3.35 1.05 -25.63
C ALA A 209 -4.15 2.07 -26.43
N ALA A 210 -5.48 1.91 -26.47
CA ALA A 210 -6.36 2.87 -27.11
C ALA A 210 -6.20 4.28 -26.53
N VAL A 211 -6.12 4.40 -25.20
CA VAL A 211 -5.98 5.69 -24.50
C VAL A 211 -4.61 6.32 -24.78
N VAL A 212 -3.52 5.56 -24.67
CA VAL A 212 -2.16 6.08 -24.93
C VAL A 212 -2.05 6.59 -26.36
N VAL A 213 -2.39 5.77 -27.34
CA VAL A 213 -2.27 6.12 -28.76
C VAL A 213 -3.19 7.30 -29.10
N THR A 214 -4.45 7.27 -28.66
CA THR A 214 -5.41 8.35 -28.95
C THR A 214 -4.97 9.66 -28.33
N SER A 215 -4.55 9.65 -27.06
CA SER A 215 -4.12 10.88 -26.37
C SER A 215 -2.85 11.48 -26.99
N ALA A 216 -1.88 10.65 -27.40
CA ALA A 216 -0.69 11.10 -28.10
C ALA A 216 -1.02 11.73 -29.46
N VAL A 217 -1.90 11.11 -30.25
CA VAL A 217 -2.31 11.64 -31.55
C VAL A 217 -3.11 12.94 -31.41
N GLN A 218 -4.06 12.99 -30.46
CA GLN A 218 -4.93 14.16 -30.27
C GLN A 218 -4.20 15.41 -29.76
N THR A 219 -3.11 15.23 -29.02
CA THR A 219 -2.36 16.34 -28.40
C THR A 219 -1.15 16.78 -29.23
N SER A 220 -0.81 16.03 -30.28
CA SER A 220 0.32 16.32 -31.17
C SER A 220 0.05 17.55 -32.03
N ALA A 221 1.09 18.38 -32.21
CA ALA A 221 1.05 19.47 -33.19
C ALA A 221 1.16 18.95 -34.64
N HIS A 222 1.79 17.79 -34.83
CA HIS A 222 2.07 17.16 -36.13
C HIS A 222 1.65 15.68 -36.13
N PRO A 223 0.34 15.37 -36.05
CA PRO A 223 -0.13 13.98 -36.01
C PRO A 223 0.27 13.18 -37.25
N GLU A 224 0.51 13.82 -38.39
CA GLU A 224 0.97 13.21 -39.65
C GLU A 224 2.40 12.67 -39.57
N LYS A 225 3.18 13.10 -38.58
CA LYS A 225 4.53 12.62 -38.31
C LYS A 225 4.57 11.44 -37.33
N ILE A 226 3.43 11.04 -36.77
CA ILE A 226 3.39 10.00 -35.74
C ILE A 226 3.30 8.61 -36.37
N VAL A 227 4.19 7.72 -35.92
CA VAL A 227 4.11 6.27 -36.14
C VAL A 227 4.08 5.57 -34.79
N PHE A 228 3.01 4.83 -34.50
CA PHE A 228 2.89 4.00 -33.31
C PHE A 228 3.12 2.52 -33.65
N HIS A 229 4.07 1.91 -32.96
CA HIS A 229 4.29 0.46 -32.96
C HIS A 229 3.69 -0.14 -31.69
N VAL A 230 2.51 -0.74 -31.81
CA VAL A 230 1.83 -1.42 -30.71
C VAL A 230 2.22 -2.90 -30.73
N ILE A 231 2.93 -3.34 -29.70
CA ILE A 231 3.37 -4.73 -29.51
C ILE A 231 2.50 -5.38 -28.45
N THR A 232 1.97 -6.56 -28.76
CA THR A 232 1.07 -7.31 -27.86
C THR A 232 1.38 -8.80 -27.88
N ASP A 233 0.93 -9.54 -26.87
CA ASP A 233 1.08 -10.99 -26.84
C ASP A 233 0.22 -11.69 -27.91
N LYS A 234 0.49 -12.98 -28.14
CA LYS A 234 -0.25 -13.78 -29.13
C LYS A 234 -1.74 -13.90 -28.82
N LYS A 235 -2.12 -13.91 -27.54
CA LYS A 235 -3.50 -14.14 -27.10
C LYS A 235 -4.38 -12.91 -27.34
N THR A 236 -3.80 -11.72 -27.15
CA THR A 236 -4.49 -10.43 -27.23
C THR A 236 -4.41 -9.83 -28.63
N TYR A 237 -3.48 -10.30 -29.47
CA TYR A 237 -3.26 -9.79 -30.83
C TYR A 237 -4.55 -9.58 -31.64
N ALA A 238 -5.42 -10.58 -31.72
CA ALA A 238 -6.66 -10.49 -32.50
C ALA A 238 -7.54 -9.33 -32.03
N GLY A 239 -7.78 -9.22 -30.72
CA GLY A 239 -8.57 -8.13 -30.16
C GLY A 239 -7.90 -6.76 -30.29
N MET A 240 -6.59 -6.67 -30.09
CA MET A 240 -5.82 -5.43 -30.24
C MET A 240 -5.85 -4.93 -31.69
N HIS A 241 -5.62 -5.83 -32.65
CA HIS A 241 -5.65 -5.53 -34.06
C HIS A 241 -7.05 -5.08 -34.50
N SER A 242 -8.10 -5.79 -34.10
CA SER A 242 -9.48 -5.39 -34.36
C SER A 242 -9.79 -3.99 -33.89
N TRP A 243 -9.32 -3.60 -32.69
CA TRP A 243 -9.57 -2.27 -32.16
C TRP A 243 -9.03 -1.18 -33.09
N PHE A 244 -7.75 -1.24 -33.43
CA PHE A 244 -7.11 -0.22 -34.27
C PHE A 244 -7.54 -0.28 -35.75
N ALA A 245 -7.99 -1.45 -36.23
CA ALA A 245 -8.56 -1.57 -37.56
C ALA A 245 -9.95 -0.94 -37.68
N LEU A 246 -10.76 -1.05 -36.63
CA LEU A 246 -12.11 -0.48 -36.55
C LEU A 246 -12.10 1.00 -36.11
N HIS A 247 -11.04 1.45 -35.45
CA HIS A 247 -10.88 2.83 -34.96
C HIS A 247 -9.56 3.44 -35.46
N PRO A 248 -9.41 3.67 -36.78
CA PRO A 248 -8.20 4.27 -37.32
C PRO A 248 -8.06 5.73 -36.88
N LEU A 249 -6.82 6.20 -36.76
CA LEU A 249 -6.47 7.55 -36.27
C LEU A 249 -5.70 8.37 -37.33
N PRO A 250 -6.27 8.63 -38.54
CA PRO A 250 -5.59 9.44 -39.53
C PRO A 250 -5.39 10.89 -39.03
N PRO A 251 -4.26 11.56 -39.36
CA PRO A 251 -3.20 11.12 -40.28
C PRO A 251 -2.08 10.26 -39.66
N ALA A 252 -2.18 9.88 -38.38
CA ALA A 252 -1.17 9.06 -37.73
C ALA A 252 -1.17 7.61 -38.23
N ILE A 253 -0.02 6.97 -38.18
CA ILE A 253 0.20 5.58 -38.60
C ILE A 253 0.24 4.70 -37.35
N VAL A 254 -0.54 3.62 -37.35
CA VAL A 254 -0.53 2.63 -36.26
C VAL A 254 -0.25 1.25 -36.84
N GLU A 255 0.80 0.60 -36.36
CA GLU A 255 1.12 -0.80 -36.60
C GLU A 255 0.78 -1.60 -35.33
N VAL A 256 0.12 -2.76 -35.51
CA VAL A 256 -0.10 -3.72 -34.42
C VAL A 256 0.63 -5.00 -34.75
N LYS A 257 1.58 -5.39 -33.88
CA LYS A 257 2.33 -6.65 -34.01
C LYS A 257 2.17 -7.53 -32.78
N GLY A 258 1.83 -8.78 -33.03
CA GLY A 258 1.94 -9.82 -32.01
C GLY A 258 3.39 -10.25 -31.84
N VAL A 259 3.79 -10.66 -30.63
CA VAL A 259 5.12 -11.26 -30.37
C VAL A 259 5.45 -12.39 -31.38
N HIS A 260 4.45 -13.18 -31.76
CA HIS A 260 4.57 -14.29 -32.71
C HIS A 260 4.80 -13.87 -34.17
N HIS A 261 4.78 -12.58 -34.48
CA HIS A 261 5.09 -12.04 -35.82
C HIS A 261 6.56 -11.61 -35.96
N PHE A 262 7.34 -11.68 -34.88
CA PHE A 262 8.77 -11.43 -34.95
C PHE A 262 9.49 -12.78 -35.08
N ASP A 263 9.89 -13.12 -36.30
CA ASP A 263 10.53 -14.42 -36.61
C ASP A 263 11.81 -14.67 -35.79
N TRP A 264 12.50 -13.59 -35.40
CA TRP A 264 13.72 -13.67 -34.62
C TRP A 264 13.49 -13.95 -33.12
N LEU A 265 12.26 -13.76 -32.60
CA LEU A 265 11.88 -14.04 -31.21
C LEU A 265 11.74 -15.55 -30.96
N THR A 266 12.85 -16.28 -31.13
CA THR A 266 12.97 -17.69 -30.82
C THR A 266 13.56 -17.88 -29.42
N ARG A 267 13.36 -19.07 -28.83
CA ARG A 267 13.96 -19.43 -27.53
C ARG A 267 15.49 -19.31 -27.54
N GLU A 268 16.12 -19.55 -28.67
CA GLU A 268 17.57 -19.50 -28.85
C GLU A 268 18.11 -18.06 -28.79
N ASN A 269 17.36 -17.11 -29.35
CA ASN A 269 17.77 -15.70 -29.41
C ASN A 269 17.37 -14.93 -28.14
N VAL A 270 16.39 -15.44 -27.39
CA VAL A 270 15.86 -14.80 -26.18
C VAL A 270 15.93 -15.79 -25.03
N PRO A 271 17.07 -15.87 -24.31
CA PRO A 271 17.23 -16.75 -23.14
C PRO A 271 16.15 -16.51 -22.06
N VAL A 272 15.56 -15.31 -22.04
CA VAL A 272 14.44 -14.97 -21.14
C VAL A 272 13.17 -15.75 -21.47
N LEU A 273 12.88 -15.98 -22.76
CA LEU A 273 11.75 -16.82 -23.19
C LEU A 273 11.95 -18.25 -22.71
N GLU A 274 13.17 -18.77 -22.84
CA GLU A 274 13.51 -20.09 -22.32
C GLU A 274 13.35 -20.16 -20.79
N ALA A 275 13.88 -19.16 -20.06
CA ALA A 275 13.75 -19.12 -18.60
C ALA A 275 12.28 -19.04 -18.15
N VAL A 276 11.45 -18.22 -18.79
CA VAL A 276 10.03 -18.07 -18.43
C VAL A 276 9.20 -19.30 -18.80
N GLU A 277 9.48 -19.94 -19.95
CA GLU A 277 8.70 -21.09 -20.43
C GLU A 277 9.16 -22.45 -19.87
N ASN A 278 10.47 -22.69 -19.71
CA ASN A 278 11.02 -24.02 -19.42
C ASN A 278 11.35 -24.26 -17.94
N HIS A 279 11.60 -23.24 -17.13
CA HIS A 279 11.90 -23.50 -15.72
C HIS A 279 10.61 -23.86 -14.96
N TYR A 280 10.44 -25.16 -14.70
CA TYR A 280 9.46 -25.67 -13.74
C TYR A 280 9.58 -24.94 -12.39
N GLY A 281 10.79 -24.51 -12.01
CA GLY A 281 11.08 -23.67 -10.84
C GLY A 281 10.55 -22.24 -10.93
N ILE A 282 10.58 -21.60 -12.11
CA ILE A 282 10.08 -20.24 -12.38
C ILE A 282 8.56 -20.28 -12.52
N ARG A 283 8.02 -21.24 -13.28
CA ARG A 283 6.58 -21.48 -13.38
C ARG A 283 5.98 -21.85 -12.03
N ASN A 284 6.65 -22.67 -11.21
CA ASN A 284 6.22 -22.88 -9.84
C ASN A 284 6.40 -21.59 -9.05
N TYR A 285 7.58 -20.96 -8.98
CA TYR A 285 7.83 -19.73 -8.22
C TYR A 285 6.77 -18.62 -8.48
N TYR A 286 6.30 -18.50 -9.73
CA TYR A 286 5.33 -17.49 -10.15
C TYR A 286 3.86 -17.96 -10.24
N HIS A 287 3.58 -19.21 -10.61
CA HIS A 287 2.23 -19.76 -10.81
C HIS A 287 1.89 -20.98 -9.93
N GLY A 288 2.80 -21.38 -9.06
CA GLY A 288 2.62 -22.49 -8.12
C GLY A 288 1.77 -22.10 -6.92
N ASN A 289 1.11 -23.10 -6.31
CA ASN A 289 0.24 -22.92 -5.16
C ASN A 289 1.05 -22.80 -3.86
N HIS A 290 1.76 -21.69 -3.68
CA HIS A 290 2.76 -21.52 -2.60
C HIS A 290 2.19 -21.20 -1.22
N ILE A 291 0.87 -21.24 -1.06
CA ILE A 291 0.26 -21.29 0.27
C ILE A 291 0.57 -22.65 0.93
N ALA A 292 0.79 -23.71 0.13
CA ALA A 292 1.01 -25.07 0.62
C ALA A 292 2.42 -25.35 1.21
N GLY A 293 3.31 -24.35 1.28
CA GLY A 293 4.68 -24.55 1.76
C GLY A 293 5.33 -23.37 2.48
N ALA A 294 4.65 -22.22 2.59
CA ALA A 294 5.15 -21.12 3.43
C ALA A 294 4.86 -21.46 4.90
N ASN A 295 5.90 -21.69 5.70
CA ASN A 295 5.77 -21.66 7.16
C ASN A 295 5.35 -20.24 7.57
N LEU A 296 4.03 -20.04 7.70
CA LEU A 296 3.39 -18.80 8.16
C LEU A 296 3.86 -18.39 9.57
N SER A 297 4.47 -19.32 10.30
CA SER A 297 5.13 -19.11 11.59
C SER A 297 6.33 -18.15 11.49
N ASP A 298 7.17 -18.31 10.46
CA ASP A 298 8.47 -17.62 10.38
C ASP A 298 8.45 -16.41 9.44
N THR A 299 7.41 -16.30 8.61
CA THR A 299 7.27 -15.20 7.64
C THR A 299 6.51 -14.02 8.25
N THR A 300 7.01 -12.79 8.09
CA THR A 300 6.27 -11.59 8.49
C THR A 300 5.27 -11.15 7.41
N PRO A 301 4.19 -10.42 7.76
CA PRO A 301 3.26 -9.87 6.77
C PRO A 301 3.95 -9.00 5.70
N ARG A 302 5.00 -8.24 6.07
CA ARG A 302 5.76 -7.40 5.12
C ARG A 302 6.53 -8.24 4.10
N THR A 303 7.26 -9.24 4.57
CA THR A 303 8.00 -10.16 3.69
C THR A 303 7.08 -10.99 2.82
N PHE A 304 5.87 -11.29 3.29
CA PHE A 304 4.86 -11.96 2.48
C PHE A 304 4.35 -11.03 1.37
N ALA A 305 3.97 -9.79 1.70
CA ALA A 305 3.52 -8.81 0.72
C ALA A 305 4.59 -8.54 -0.36
N SER A 306 5.86 -8.40 0.01
CA SER A 306 6.95 -8.20 -0.95
C SER A 306 7.12 -9.41 -1.88
N LYS A 307 7.00 -10.64 -1.35
CA LYS A 307 7.01 -11.86 -2.16
C LYS A 307 5.84 -11.92 -3.14
N LEU A 308 4.63 -11.52 -2.74
CA LEU A 308 3.48 -11.44 -3.65
C LEU A 308 3.70 -10.41 -4.75
N GLN A 309 4.21 -9.23 -4.41
CA GLN A 309 4.45 -8.17 -5.38
C GLN A 309 5.50 -8.55 -6.41
N ALA A 310 6.64 -9.11 -5.97
CA ALA A 310 7.70 -9.60 -6.86
C ALA A 310 7.23 -10.72 -7.81
N ARG A 311 6.13 -11.40 -7.45
CA ARG A 311 5.52 -12.49 -8.23
C ARG A 311 4.28 -12.04 -9.02
N SER A 312 4.00 -10.74 -9.07
CA SER A 312 2.86 -10.25 -9.86
C SER A 312 3.04 -10.59 -11.34
N PRO A 313 1.99 -11.09 -12.03
CA PRO A 313 2.02 -11.36 -13.47
C PRO A 313 2.53 -10.18 -14.32
N LYS A 314 2.33 -8.93 -13.86
CA LYS A 314 2.85 -7.73 -14.54
C LYS A 314 4.38 -7.81 -14.70
N TYR A 315 5.14 -8.22 -13.68
CA TYR A 315 6.62 -8.25 -13.76
C TYR A 315 7.19 -9.44 -14.53
N ILE A 316 6.37 -10.44 -14.83
CA ILE A 316 6.77 -11.68 -15.52
C ILE A 316 6.30 -11.66 -16.98
N SER A 317 5.50 -10.66 -17.36
CA SER A 317 5.03 -10.51 -18.72
C SER A 317 6.22 -10.42 -19.67
N LEU A 318 6.23 -11.30 -20.66
CA LEU A 318 7.22 -11.30 -21.74
C LEU A 318 7.33 -9.90 -22.37
N LEU A 319 6.21 -9.19 -22.48
CA LEU A 319 6.15 -7.84 -23.05
C LEU A 319 7.06 -6.83 -22.33
N ASN A 320 7.32 -7.03 -21.03
CA ASN A 320 8.25 -6.19 -20.27
C ASN A 320 9.72 -6.57 -20.51
N HIS A 321 9.99 -7.84 -20.76
CA HIS A 321 11.32 -8.30 -21.13
C HIS A 321 11.68 -7.94 -22.58
N LEU A 322 10.70 -7.80 -23.48
CA LEU A 322 10.94 -7.36 -24.86
C LEU A 322 11.55 -5.96 -24.97
N ARG A 323 11.41 -5.13 -23.94
CA ARG A 323 11.95 -3.76 -23.89
C ARG A 323 13.47 -3.71 -24.07
N ILE A 324 14.20 -4.74 -23.60
CA ILE A 324 15.66 -4.78 -23.76
C ILE A 324 16.07 -5.04 -25.22
N TYR A 325 15.14 -5.53 -26.04
CA TYR A 325 15.35 -5.91 -27.43
C TYR A 325 14.81 -4.88 -28.43
N LEU A 326 14.54 -3.64 -27.99
CA LEU A 326 14.11 -2.58 -28.91
C LEU A 326 15.04 -2.43 -30.14
N PRO A 327 16.39 -2.54 -30.00
CA PRO A 327 17.28 -2.49 -31.16
C PRO A 327 17.05 -3.61 -32.19
N GLU A 328 16.73 -4.83 -31.73
CA GLU A 328 16.44 -5.98 -32.58
C GLU A 328 15.02 -5.97 -33.14
N LEU A 329 14.06 -5.43 -32.38
CA LEU A 329 12.68 -5.22 -32.84
C LEU A 329 12.61 -4.18 -33.97
N PHE A 330 13.48 -3.15 -33.90
CA PHE A 330 13.50 -2.02 -34.81
C PHE A 330 14.93 -1.74 -35.34
N PRO A 331 15.48 -2.64 -36.18
CA PRO A 331 16.88 -2.55 -36.61
C PRO A 331 17.19 -1.31 -37.47
N ASN A 332 16.18 -0.76 -38.14
CA ASN A 332 16.31 0.37 -39.07
C ASN A 332 15.96 1.72 -38.44
N LEU A 333 15.51 1.73 -37.18
CA LEU A 333 15.22 2.97 -36.45
C LEU A 333 16.42 3.39 -35.61
N ASP A 334 16.64 4.70 -35.54
CA ASP A 334 17.72 5.33 -34.79
C ASP A 334 17.25 5.82 -33.43
N LYS A 335 16.02 6.34 -33.32
CA LYS A 335 15.47 6.87 -32.08
C LYS A 335 13.99 6.54 -31.94
N VAL A 336 13.56 6.14 -30.74
CA VAL A 336 12.16 5.86 -30.41
C VAL A 336 11.78 6.44 -29.06
N VAL A 337 10.49 6.74 -28.87
CA VAL A 337 9.92 7.02 -27.54
C VAL A 337 9.12 5.81 -27.10
N PHE A 338 9.52 5.18 -25.99
CA PHE A 338 8.78 4.09 -25.37
C PHE A 338 7.81 4.65 -24.33
N LEU A 339 6.57 4.19 -24.36
CA LEU A 339 5.51 4.57 -23.42
C LEU A 339 4.97 3.33 -22.71
N ASP A 340 4.78 3.42 -21.38
CA ASP A 340 4.00 2.45 -20.63
C ASP A 340 2.50 2.60 -20.95
N ASP A 341 1.71 1.57 -20.63
CA ASP A 341 0.27 1.55 -20.91
C ASP A 341 -0.57 2.31 -19.87
N ASP A 342 0.01 2.68 -18.73
CA ASP A 342 -0.62 3.44 -17.66
C ASP A 342 -0.34 4.96 -17.73
N VAL A 343 -0.10 5.49 -18.95
CA VAL A 343 0.13 6.92 -19.20
C VAL A 343 -1.00 7.55 -20.04
N VAL A 344 -1.16 8.87 -19.89
CA VAL A 344 -2.01 9.69 -20.76
C VAL A 344 -1.23 10.92 -21.18
N ILE A 345 -1.13 11.14 -22.48
CA ILE A 345 -0.36 12.26 -23.04
C ILE A 345 -1.27 13.49 -23.04
N GLN A 346 -0.79 14.58 -22.44
CA GLN A 346 -1.54 15.83 -22.34
C GLN A 346 -0.96 16.98 -23.19
N ARG A 347 0.22 16.78 -23.77
CA ARG A 347 0.95 17.77 -24.57
C ARG A 347 1.75 17.09 -25.66
N ASP A 348 2.06 17.85 -26.70
CA ASP A 348 2.92 17.40 -27.79
C ASP A 348 4.27 16.88 -27.28
N LEU A 349 4.63 15.68 -27.73
CA LEU A 349 5.88 15.00 -27.39
C LEU A 349 6.95 15.15 -28.49
N SER A 350 6.64 15.83 -29.60
CA SER A 350 7.61 16.06 -30.68
C SER A 350 8.95 16.67 -30.22
N PRO A 351 9.02 17.57 -29.22
CA PRO A 351 10.30 18.13 -28.78
C PRO A 351 11.26 17.09 -28.19
N LEU A 352 10.78 15.90 -27.82
CA LEU A 352 11.63 14.81 -27.32
C LEU A 352 12.64 14.33 -28.38
N TRP A 353 12.33 14.43 -29.67
CA TRP A 353 13.25 14.04 -30.74
C TRP A 353 14.44 14.98 -30.88
N GLU A 354 14.27 16.25 -30.51
CA GLU A 354 15.29 17.30 -30.56
C GLU A 354 16.29 17.23 -29.40
N ILE A 355 15.98 16.44 -28.36
CA ILE A 355 16.86 16.27 -27.21
C ILE A 355 18.15 15.55 -27.64
N ASP A 356 19.28 16.21 -27.39
CA ASP A 356 20.61 15.60 -27.44
C ASP A 356 20.82 14.73 -26.20
N LEU A 357 21.05 13.44 -26.43
CA LEU A 357 21.28 12.46 -25.37
C LEU A 357 22.75 12.36 -24.98
N ASP A 358 23.66 13.20 -25.51
CA ASP A 358 25.09 13.24 -25.16
C ASP A 358 25.75 11.86 -25.27
N GLY A 359 25.44 11.16 -26.36
CA GLY A 359 25.91 9.79 -26.62
C GLY A 359 25.36 8.71 -25.68
N LYS A 360 24.38 9.03 -24.82
CA LYS A 360 23.70 8.07 -23.95
C LYS A 360 22.57 7.36 -24.70
N VAL A 361 22.31 6.13 -24.28
CA VAL A 361 21.28 5.26 -24.88
C VAL A 361 19.86 5.64 -24.46
N ASN A 362 19.69 6.17 -23.24
CA ASN A 362 18.37 6.44 -22.65
C ASN A 362 18.29 7.88 -22.11
N GLY A 363 17.23 8.59 -22.49
CA GLY A 363 16.76 9.79 -21.80
C GLY A 363 15.46 9.50 -21.03
N ALA A 364 15.43 9.80 -19.74
CA ALA A 364 14.28 9.53 -18.88
C ALA A 364 14.11 10.57 -17.77
N VAL A 365 12.95 10.54 -17.12
CA VAL A 365 12.61 11.46 -16.02
C VAL A 365 13.21 10.97 -14.71
N GLU A 366 14.07 11.78 -14.08
CA GLU A 366 14.66 11.46 -12.80
C GLU A 366 13.64 11.47 -11.65
N THR A 367 13.82 10.59 -10.66
CA THR A 367 12.87 10.44 -9.54
C THR A 367 13.50 10.72 -8.17
N CYS A 368 14.74 11.18 -8.13
CA CYS A 368 15.43 11.56 -6.90
C CYS A 368 15.39 13.07 -6.61
N LYS A 369 14.95 13.89 -7.59
CA LYS A 369 14.79 15.33 -7.43
C LYS A 369 13.31 15.66 -7.59
N GLY A 370 12.65 15.92 -6.47
CA GLY A 370 11.25 16.30 -6.43
C GLY A 370 10.97 16.96 -5.09
N GLU A 371 10.19 18.04 -5.12
CA GLU A 371 9.68 18.73 -3.93
C GLU A 371 8.38 18.11 -3.40
N ASP A 372 7.91 17.04 -4.06
CA ASP A 372 6.67 16.37 -3.71
C ASP A 372 6.83 15.53 -2.43
N GLU A 373 6.19 15.98 -1.35
CA GLU A 373 6.20 15.30 -0.05
C GLU A 373 5.63 13.87 -0.12
N TRP A 374 4.81 13.56 -1.12
CA TRP A 374 4.13 12.27 -1.28
C TRP A 374 4.91 11.30 -2.17
N VAL A 375 5.79 11.80 -3.05
CA VAL A 375 6.62 10.98 -3.93
C VAL A 375 8.01 10.85 -3.34
N MET A 376 8.23 9.74 -2.63
CA MET A 376 9.55 9.42 -2.07
C MET A 376 10.62 9.48 -3.17
N SER A 377 11.64 10.34 -2.98
CA SER A 377 12.86 10.36 -3.80
C SER A 377 13.40 8.94 -3.94
N LYS A 378 13.44 8.41 -5.17
CA LYS A 378 13.94 7.07 -5.44
C LYS A 378 15.39 7.12 -5.88
N ARG A 379 16.25 6.45 -5.12
CA ARG A 379 17.65 6.16 -5.45
C ARG A 379 17.83 4.66 -5.60
N VAL A 380 18.96 4.25 -6.16
CA VAL A 380 19.27 2.82 -6.36
C VAL A 380 19.22 2.03 -5.04
N ARG A 381 19.60 2.65 -3.89
CA ARG A 381 19.45 2.06 -2.54
C ARG A 381 18.03 1.64 -2.16
N ASN A 382 17.00 2.20 -2.79
CA ASN A 382 15.62 1.86 -2.50
C ASN A 382 15.18 0.56 -3.19
N TYR A 383 15.91 0.10 -4.20
CA TYR A 383 15.56 -1.07 -5.01
C TYR A 383 16.45 -2.28 -4.74
N PHE A 384 17.71 -2.06 -4.38
CA PHE A 384 18.68 -3.13 -4.23
C PHE A 384 19.17 -3.27 -2.78
N ASN A 385 19.47 -4.51 -2.40
CA ASN A 385 20.10 -4.80 -1.12
C ASN A 385 21.63 -4.65 -1.24
N PHE A 386 22.15 -3.49 -0.81
CA PHE A 386 23.58 -3.18 -0.82
C PHE A 386 24.41 -4.00 0.18
N SER A 387 23.79 -4.84 1.01
CA SER A 387 24.53 -5.85 1.78
C SER A 387 25.08 -6.97 0.88
N HIS A 388 24.55 -7.12 -0.34
CA HIS A 388 24.99 -8.14 -1.29
C HIS A 388 26.27 -7.69 -2.03
N PRO A 389 27.35 -8.49 -2.02
CA PRO A 389 28.65 -8.06 -2.55
C PRO A 389 28.62 -7.74 -4.05
N LEU A 390 27.85 -8.49 -4.85
CA LEU A 390 27.70 -8.19 -6.28
C LEU A 390 27.00 -6.85 -6.55
N ILE A 391 26.05 -6.47 -5.70
CA ILE A 391 25.32 -5.20 -5.85
C ILE A 391 26.24 -4.04 -5.46
N ALA A 392 26.86 -4.12 -4.27
CA ALA A 392 27.74 -3.07 -3.76
C ALA A 392 28.97 -2.83 -4.64
N LYS A 393 29.44 -3.86 -5.37
CA LYS A 393 30.58 -3.73 -6.29
C LYS A 393 30.23 -3.04 -7.61
N ASN A 394 29.01 -3.22 -8.11
CA ASN A 394 28.63 -2.80 -9.47
C ASN A 394 27.71 -1.58 -9.51
N LEU A 395 27.01 -1.26 -8.42
CA LEU A 395 26.05 -0.17 -8.34
C LEU A 395 26.44 0.80 -7.23
N ASN A 396 26.09 2.08 -7.39
CA ASN A 396 26.23 3.08 -6.35
C ASN A 396 24.87 3.33 -5.68
N PRO A 397 24.75 3.23 -4.33
CA PRO A 397 23.49 3.44 -3.64
C PRO A 397 22.91 4.85 -3.77
N ASP A 398 23.76 5.84 -4.08
CA ASP A 398 23.39 7.24 -4.18
C ASP A 398 22.97 7.65 -5.60
N ASP A 399 23.15 6.78 -6.58
CA ASP A 399 22.70 7.05 -7.95
C ASP A 399 21.19 7.27 -7.99
N CYS A 400 20.80 8.22 -8.83
CA CYS A 400 19.41 8.57 -9.03
C CYS A 400 18.70 7.47 -9.80
N ALA A 401 17.53 7.03 -9.31
CA ALA A 401 16.65 6.22 -10.13
C ALA A 401 15.81 7.11 -11.05
N TRP A 402 15.28 6.54 -12.12
CA TRP A 402 14.39 7.23 -13.04
C TRP A 402 13.06 6.48 -13.18
N ALA A 403 12.03 7.20 -13.62
CA ALA A 403 10.74 6.64 -13.94
C ALA A 403 10.79 6.04 -15.34
N TYR A 404 10.31 4.80 -15.48
CA TYR A 404 10.28 4.13 -16.77
C TYR A 404 9.02 4.44 -17.60
N GLY A 405 8.02 5.14 -17.05
CA GLY A 405 6.73 5.38 -17.72
C GLY A 405 6.84 5.98 -19.13
N MET A 406 7.87 6.80 -19.36
CA MET A 406 8.25 7.29 -20.69
C MET A 406 9.77 7.36 -20.77
N ASN A 407 10.34 6.79 -21.84
CA ASN A 407 11.78 6.86 -22.11
C ASN A 407 12.02 7.17 -23.59
N ILE A 408 13.11 7.90 -23.85
CA ILE A 408 13.64 8.15 -25.18
C ILE A 408 14.84 7.22 -25.35
N PHE A 409 14.84 6.38 -26.38
CA PHE A 409 15.94 5.48 -26.65
C PHE A 409 16.62 5.82 -27.97
N ASP A 410 17.92 6.06 -27.92
CA ASP A 410 18.79 6.07 -29.10
C ASP A 410 19.22 4.64 -29.40
N LEU A 411 18.49 4.01 -30.32
CA LEU A 411 18.73 2.64 -30.76
C LEU A 411 20.06 2.52 -31.52
N HIS A 412 20.48 3.57 -32.23
CA HIS A 412 21.76 3.57 -32.93
C HIS A 412 22.95 3.54 -31.97
N GLN A 413 22.90 4.29 -30.86
CA GLN A 413 23.88 4.20 -29.79
C GLN A 413 23.74 2.88 -29.03
N TRP A 414 22.51 2.42 -28.76
CA TRP A 414 22.28 1.15 -28.05
C TRP A 414 22.99 -0.01 -28.73
N ARG A 415 22.88 -0.12 -30.07
CA ARG A 415 23.53 -1.18 -30.87
C ARG A 415 25.06 -1.24 -30.70
N LYS A 416 25.70 -0.16 -30.25
CA LYS A 416 27.16 -0.09 -30.01
C LYS A 416 27.57 -0.48 -28.59
N THR A 417 26.61 -0.84 -27.73
CA THR A 417 26.82 -1.17 -26.32
C THR A 417 26.59 -2.65 -26.03
N ASN A 418 27.04 -3.12 -24.87
CA ASN A 418 26.81 -4.46 -24.35
C ASN A 418 25.66 -4.51 -23.32
N ILE A 419 24.70 -3.57 -23.40
CA ILE A 419 23.60 -3.44 -22.42
C ILE A 419 22.78 -4.72 -22.34
N ARG A 420 22.45 -5.33 -23.50
CA ARG A 420 21.66 -6.57 -23.57
C ARG A 420 22.36 -7.72 -22.84
N ASP A 421 23.65 -7.93 -23.10
CA ASP A 421 24.41 -9.02 -22.50
C ASP A 421 24.59 -8.81 -20.99
N THR A 422 24.77 -7.54 -20.58
CA THR A 422 24.78 -7.14 -19.16
C THR A 422 23.44 -7.46 -18.50
N TYR A 423 22.32 -7.13 -19.14
CA TYR A 423 20.98 -7.45 -18.67
C TYR A 423 20.77 -8.96 -18.51
N HIS A 424 21.18 -9.77 -19.48
CA HIS A 424 21.09 -11.23 -19.38
C HIS A 424 21.91 -11.81 -18.24
N SER A 425 23.11 -11.26 -18.00
CA SER A 425 23.95 -11.65 -16.88
C SER A 425 23.25 -11.38 -15.54
N TRP A 426 22.68 -10.18 -15.37
CA TRP A 426 21.92 -9.83 -14.15
C TRP A 426 20.65 -10.65 -13.99
N LEU A 427 19.92 -10.91 -15.07
CA LEU A 427 18.72 -11.74 -15.00
C LEU A 427 19.06 -13.16 -14.57
N LYS A 428 20.14 -13.73 -15.10
CA LYS A 428 20.62 -15.07 -14.71
C LYS A 428 20.97 -15.12 -13.23
N GLU A 429 21.71 -14.14 -12.71
CA GLU A 429 22.00 -14.02 -11.27
C GLU A 429 20.71 -13.90 -10.44
N SER A 430 19.76 -13.07 -10.87
CA SER A 430 18.48 -12.89 -10.17
C SER A 430 17.60 -14.15 -10.15
N LEU A 431 17.73 -15.03 -11.14
CA LEU A 431 17.00 -16.29 -11.21
C LEU A 431 17.68 -17.42 -10.41
N LEU A 432 18.98 -17.30 -10.15
CA LEU A 432 19.77 -18.28 -9.39
C LEU A 432 19.87 -17.95 -7.89
N LEU A 433 19.53 -16.72 -7.48
CA LEU A 433 19.53 -16.30 -6.08
C LEU A 433 18.12 -16.48 -5.45
N PRO A 434 17.99 -17.30 -4.38
CA PRO A 434 16.69 -17.65 -3.77
C PRO A 434 16.01 -16.54 -2.97
#